data_AF-A0A5Q0BGB6-F1
#
_entry.id   AF-A0A5Q0BGB6-F1
#
_cell.length_a   1.000
_cell.length_b   1.000
_cell.length_c   1.000
_cell.angle_alpha   90.00
_cell.angle_beta   90.00
_cell.angle_gamma   90.00
#
_symmetry.space_group_name_H-M   'P 1'
#
loop_
_entity.id
_entity.type
_entity.pdbx_description
1 polymer ?
#
loop_
_entity_poly.entity_id
_entity_poly.type
_entity_poly.pdbx_seq_one_letter_code
_entity_poly.pdbx_strand_id
1 'polypeptide(L)'
;MRPWQDDQLHLLQSTQHEDELFQEVLALSKQLGFEHCAHGLRLPLPLCEPKIIMHNSYPAVWQTRYQDKKYLAVDPTIQHGIRTPRPLVWSDDVFRSAPEFWEEARSFGLCVGWAQSVRDGAGVCGMTTFARSAEPLTSKELREKEFEMAWLAQTIHVGMTRCLLPKIMPEIDVILSSRERAVLRWTAEGKTAGEISSILNLAERTVNFHIRNAVAKLNAPNKTSAAIRATVLGLL
;
A
#
# COMPACT_ATOMS: atom_id res chain seq x y z
N MET A 1 19.63 -15.82 -3.33
CA MET A 1 18.34 -16.26 -2.78
C MET A 1 18.39 -17.76 -2.56
N ARG A 2 17.65 -18.28 -1.58
CA ARG A 2 17.48 -19.73 -1.45
C ARG A 2 16.57 -20.23 -2.59
N PRO A 3 16.79 -21.41 -3.20
CA PRO A 3 15.99 -21.90 -4.33
C PRO A 3 14.47 -21.81 -4.14
N TRP A 4 14.00 -22.08 -2.92
CA TRP A 4 12.58 -21.94 -2.55
C TRP A 4 12.03 -20.52 -2.77
N GLN A 5 12.79 -19.47 -2.48
CA GLN A 5 12.34 -18.09 -2.66
C GLN A 5 12.17 -17.74 -4.13
N ASP A 6 13.01 -18.30 -5.01
CA ASP A 6 12.93 -18.04 -6.45
C ASP A 6 11.69 -18.70 -7.05
N ASP A 7 11.36 -19.93 -6.63
CA ASP A 7 10.13 -20.62 -7.04
C ASP A 7 8.87 -19.85 -6.60
N GLN A 8 8.84 -19.39 -5.34
CA GLN A 8 7.72 -18.61 -4.81
C GLN A 8 7.61 -17.24 -5.47
N LEU A 9 8.73 -16.60 -5.77
CA LEU A 9 8.75 -15.33 -6.50
C LEU A 9 8.14 -15.51 -7.89
N HIS A 10 8.58 -16.53 -8.63
CA HIS A 10 8.07 -16.80 -9.97
C HIS A 10 6.57 -17.11 -9.93
N LEU A 11 6.12 -17.94 -8.99
CA LEU A 11 4.71 -18.26 -8.81
C LEU A 11 3.88 -16.99 -8.60
N LEU A 12 4.18 -16.21 -7.55
CA LEU A 12 3.46 -14.98 -7.23
C LEU A 12 3.55 -13.93 -8.35
N GLN A 13 4.64 -13.93 -9.12
CA GLN A 13 4.81 -13.04 -10.26
C GLN A 13 4.15 -13.54 -11.56
N SER A 14 3.75 -14.80 -11.66
CA SER A 14 3.09 -15.31 -12.86
C SER A 14 1.56 -15.21 -12.77
N THR A 15 1.00 -15.28 -11.56
CA THR A 15 -0.44 -15.22 -11.31
C THR A 15 -1.07 -13.89 -11.75
N GLN A 16 -2.16 -13.95 -12.50
CA GLN A 16 -2.81 -12.78 -13.09
C GLN A 16 -4.00 -12.26 -12.28
N HIS A 17 -4.54 -13.08 -11.37
CA HIS A 17 -5.71 -12.74 -10.57
C HIS A 17 -5.36 -12.59 -9.09
N GLU A 18 -5.80 -11.48 -8.50
CA GLU A 18 -5.63 -11.13 -7.09
C GLU A 18 -6.08 -12.23 -6.11
N ASP A 19 -7.20 -12.89 -6.37
CA ASP A 19 -7.76 -13.91 -5.48
C ASP A 19 -6.90 -15.18 -5.49
N GLU A 20 -6.50 -15.64 -6.66
CA GLU A 20 -5.58 -16.78 -6.82
C GLU A 20 -4.23 -16.48 -6.17
N LEU A 21 -3.70 -15.27 -6.38
CA LEU A 21 -2.45 -14.84 -5.77
C LEU A 21 -2.56 -14.87 -4.24
N PHE A 22 -3.67 -14.38 -3.70
CA PHE A 22 -3.89 -14.38 -2.25
C PHE A 22 -4.01 -15.80 -1.67
N GLN A 23 -4.58 -16.76 -2.41
CA GLN A 23 -4.59 -18.17 -1.97
C GLN A 23 -3.19 -18.77 -1.87
N GLU A 24 -2.31 -18.48 -2.82
CA GLU A 24 -0.90 -18.91 -2.75
C GLU A 24 -0.18 -18.28 -1.55
N VAL A 25 -0.43 -16.99 -1.30
CA VAL A 25 0.10 -16.28 -0.13
C VAL A 25 -0.38 -16.91 1.17
N LEU A 26 -1.65 -17.32 1.23
CA LEU A 26 -2.20 -18.02 2.39
C LEU A 26 -1.51 -19.37 2.59
N ALA A 27 -1.27 -20.15 1.53
CA ALA A 27 -0.54 -21.41 1.62
C ALA A 27 0.89 -21.21 2.16
N LEU A 28 1.58 -20.16 1.71
CA LEU A 28 2.91 -19.80 2.21
C LEU A 28 2.90 -19.35 3.67
N SER A 29 1.90 -18.57 4.08
CA SER A 29 1.77 -18.17 5.48
C SER A 29 1.62 -19.37 6.42
N LYS A 30 0.91 -20.43 5.98
CA LYS A 30 0.78 -21.69 6.71
C LYS A 30 2.10 -22.44 6.82
N GLN A 31 2.91 -22.48 5.75
CA GLN A 31 4.26 -23.07 5.80
C GLN A 31 5.18 -22.33 6.79
N LEU A 32 4.97 -21.01 6.96
CA LEU A 32 5.68 -20.20 7.93
C LEU A 32 5.13 -20.33 9.36
N GLY A 33 4.10 -21.16 9.59
CA GLY A 33 3.52 -21.40 10.90
C GLY A 33 2.48 -20.38 11.35
N PHE A 34 1.82 -19.70 10.39
CA PHE A 34 0.70 -18.80 10.66
C PHE A 34 -0.61 -19.38 10.12
N GLU A 35 -1.70 -19.18 10.86
CA GLU A 35 -3.02 -19.71 10.52
C GLU A 35 -3.77 -18.78 9.57
N HIS A 36 -3.55 -17.47 9.75
CA HIS A 36 -4.22 -16.43 9.01
C HIS A 36 -3.23 -15.44 8.39
N CYS A 37 -3.63 -14.87 7.26
CA CYS A 37 -2.94 -13.80 6.58
C CYS A 37 -3.94 -12.71 6.19
N ALA A 38 -3.50 -11.46 6.20
CA ALA A 38 -4.19 -10.37 5.54
C ALA A 38 -3.21 -9.47 4.80
N HIS A 39 -3.63 -8.96 3.65
CA HIS A 39 -2.92 -7.95 2.90
C HIS A 39 -3.85 -6.80 2.56
N GLY A 40 -3.50 -5.61 3.02
CA GLY A 40 -4.21 -4.37 2.76
C GLY A 40 -3.41 -3.44 1.87
N LEU A 41 -4.06 -2.84 0.88
CA LEU A 41 -3.50 -1.76 0.08
C LEU A 41 -4.24 -0.46 0.40
N ARG A 42 -3.48 0.58 0.75
CA ARG A 42 -3.97 1.95 0.84
C ARG A 42 -3.51 2.72 -0.39
N LEU A 43 -4.45 3.04 -1.26
CA LEU A 43 -4.19 3.88 -2.43
C LEU A 43 -3.89 5.31 -1.98
N PRO A 44 -3.02 6.04 -2.68
CA PRO A 44 -2.65 7.38 -2.26
C PRO A 44 -3.67 8.45 -2.68
N LEU A 45 -4.63 8.09 -3.55
CA LEU A 45 -5.69 8.97 -4.03
C LEU A 45 -7.07 8.31 -3.87
N PRO A 46 -8.13 9.09 -3.59
CA PRO A 46 -8.12 10.53 -3.31
C PRO A 46 -7.53 10.84 -1.92
N LEU A 47 -7.01 12.06 -1.72
CA LEU A 47 -6.26 12.41 -0.50
C LEU A 47 -7.12 12.47 0.78
N CYS A 48 -8.37 12.95 0.67
CA CYS A 48 -9.25 13.14 1.82
C CYS A 48 -9.80 11.81 2.34
N GLU A 49 -10.09 10.88 1.44
CA GLU A 49 -10.63 9.56 1.75
C GLU A 49 -9.88 8.50 0.94
N PRO A 50 -8.67 8.11 1.40
CA PRO A 50 -7.87 7.11 0.73
C PRO A 50 -8.63 5.80 0.62
N LYS A 51 -8.70 5.24 -0.59
CA LYS A 51 -9.32 3.92 -0.80
C LYS A 51 -8.44 2.84 -0.20
N ILE A 52 -9.05 1.94 0.55
CA ILE A 52 -8.39 0.80 1.18
C ILE A 52 -9.00 -0.48 0.63
N ILE A 53 -8.14 -1.38 0.16
CA ILE A 53 -8.51 -2.69 -0.40
C ILE A 53 -7.89 -3.74 0.50
N MET A 54 -8.70 -4.67 0.99
CA MET A 54 -8.27 -5.71 1.93
C MET A 54 -8.56 -7.08 1.36
N HIS A 55 -7.55 -7.95 1.36
CA HIS A 55 -7.71 -9.40 1.17
C HIS A 55 -7.25 -10.07 2.45
N ASN A 56 -8.06 -10.96 3.01
CA ASN A 56 -7.74 -11.60 4.27
C ASN A 56 -8.38 -12.99 4.37
N SER A 57 -7.77 -13.85 5.20
CA SER A 57 -8.25 -15.19 5.50
C SER A 57 -8.87 -15.30 6.90
N TYR A 58 -9.31 -14.18 7.47
CA TYR A 58 -9.92 -14.18 8.80
C TYR A 58 -11.35 -14.75 8.77
N PRO A 59 -11.89 -15.20 9.91
CA PRO A 59 -13.28 -15.65 9.98
C PRO A 59 -14.25 -14.58 9.44
N ALA A 60 -15.22 -14.99 8.60
CA ALA A 60 -16.15 -14.04 7.96
C ALA A 60 -16.93 -13.18 8.97
N VAL A 61 -17.24 -13.75 10.14
CA VAL A 61 -17.87 -13.03 11.26
C VAL A 61 -16.98 -11.88 11.74
N TRP A 62 -15.67 -12.13 11.88
CA TRP A 62 -14.72 -11.09 12.26
C TRP A 62 -14.58 -10.02 11.18
N GLN A 63 -14.56 -10.39 9.90
CA GLN A 63 -14.48 -9.43 8.80
C GLN A 63 -15.69 -8.46 8.82
N THR A 64 -16.89 -9.00 9.03
CA THR A 64 -18.12 -8.19 9.15
C THR A 64 -18.04 -7.27 10.37
N ARG A 65 -17.65 -7.82 11.52
CA ARG A 65 -17.46 -7.05 12.76
C ARG A 65 -16.47 -5.90 12.61
N TYR A 66 -15.34 -6.16 11.95
CA TYR A 66 -14.29 -5.17 11.68
C TYR A 66 -14.80 -3.99 10.86
N GLN A 67 -15.65 -4.27 9.87
CA GLN A 67 -16.28 -3.24 9.04
C GLN A 67 -17.35 -2.46 9.81
N ASP A 68 -18.27 -3.16 10.50
CA ASP A 68 -19.38 -2.54 11.23
C ASP A 68 -18.89 -1.57 12.32
N LYS A 69 -17.86 -1.98 13.06
CA LYS A 69 -17.24 -1.17 14.12
C LYS A 69 -16.22 -0.16 13.59
N LYS A 70 -15.95 -0.15 12.28
CA LYS A 70 -14.95 0.71 11.62
C LYS A 70 -13.57 0.61 12.27
N TYR A 71 -13.14 -0.61 12.61
CA TYR A 71 -11.90 -0.83 13.35
C TYR A 71 -10.66 -0.35 12.62
N LEU A 72 -10.70 -0.24 11.30
CA LEU A 72 -9.65 0.36 10.47
C LEU A 72 -9.13 1.72 10.99
N ALA A 73 -10.01 2.55 11.58
CA ALA A 73 -9.64 3.87 12.10
C ALA A 73 -8.87 3.81 13.43
N VAL A 74 -9.14 2.77 14.23
CA VAL A 74 -8.57 2.61 15.58
C VAL A 74 -7.46 1.56 15.64
N ASP A 75 -7.29 0.78 14.57
CA ASP A 75 -6.30 -0.30 14.46
C ASP A 75 -4.86 0.23 14.57
N PRO A 76 -4.15 -0.05 15.68
CA PRO A 76 -2.78 0.41 15.88
C PRO A 76 -1.79 -0.12 14.84
N THR A 77 -2.05 -1.29 14.25
CA THR A 77 -1.18 -1.88 13.22
C THR A 77 -1.20 -1.04 11.95
N ILE A 78 -2.39 -0.56 11.57
CA ILE A 78 -2.60 0.33 10.43
C ILE A 78 -1.95 1.69 10.71
N GLN A 79 -2.17 2.26 11.91
CA GLN A 79 -1.57 3.54 12.30
C GLN A 79 -0.05 3.50 12.28
N HIS A 80 0.55 2.38 12.71
CA HIS A 80 1.99 2.15 12.67
C HIS A 80 2.50 2.06 11.22
N GLY A 81 1.91 1.22 10.38
CA GLY A 81 2.37 1.04 8.99
C GLY A 81 2.25 2.27 8.11
N ILE A 82 1.26 3.12 8.37
CA ILE A 82 1.11 4.42 7.69
C ILE A 82 2.29 5.35 8.00
N ARG A 83 3.02 5.15 9.09
CA ARG A 83 4.13 6.03 9.51
C ARG A 83 5.51 5.42 9.31
N THR A 84 5.64 4.10 9.37
CA THR A 84 6.96 3.45 9.32
C THR A 84 6.90 2.11 8.59
N PRO A 85 7.95 1.74 7.84
CA PRO A 85 8.08 0.41 7.24
C PRO A 85 8.57 -0.66 8.22
N ARG A 86 8.83 -0.31 9.48
CA ARG A 86 9.36 -1.27 10.47
C ARG A 86 8.30 -2.32 10.80
N PRO A 87 8.70 -3.59 10.98
CA PRO A 87 7.77 -4.61 11.44
C PRO A 87 7.22 -4.27 12.82
N LEU A 88 6.01 -4.75 13.08
CA LEU A 88 5.32 -4.62 14.35
C LEU A 88 4.84 -6.00 14.80
N VAL A 89 5.31 -6.42 15.98
CA VAL A 89 4.79 -7.60 16.66
C VAL A 89 3.61 -7.18 17.53
N TRP A 90 2.51 -7.92 17.45
CA TRP A 90 1.31 -7.67 18.25
C TRP A 90 1.59 -7.93 19.73
N SER A 91 1.16 -7.01 20.60
CA SER A 91 1.27 -7.13 22.04
C SER A 91 0.21 -6.27 22.73
N ASP A 92 -0.07 -6.54 24.00
CA ASP A 92 -1.04 -5.74 24.78
C ASP A 92 -0.63 -4.26 24.85
N ASP A 93 0.67 -3.95 24.81
CA ASP A 93 1.17 -2.58 24.78
C ASP A 93 0.84 -1.85 23.49
N VAL A 94 0.90 -2.53 22.35
CA VAL A 94 0.55 -1.98 21.03
C VAL A 94 -0.94 -1.65 20.97
N PHE A 95 -1.78 -2.53 21.54
CA PHE A 95 -3.23 -2.36 21.52
C PHE A 95 -3.81 -1.66 22.75
N ARG A 96 -2.97 -1.06 23.60
CA ARG A 96 -3.41 -0.33 24.80
C ARG A 96 -4.43 0.77 24.51
N SER A 97 -4.33 1.42 23.34
CA SER A 97 -5.26 2.47 22.90
C SER A 97 -6.58 1.93 22.33
N ALA A 98 -6.69 0.63 22.06
CA ALA A 98 -7.85 -0.01 21.46
C ALA A 98 -8.17 -1.38 22.12
N PRO A 99 -8.48 -1.40 23.43
CA PRO A 99 -8.65 -2.65 24.17
C PRO A 99 -9.86 -3.49 23.71
N GLU A 100 -11.00 -2.86 23.38
CA GLU A 100 -12.20 -3.57 22.86
C GLU A 100 -11.88 -4.30 21.55
N PHE A 101 -11.21 -3.60 20.63
CA PHE A 101 -10.74 -4.18 19.37
C PHE A 101 -9.84 -5.39 19.60
N TRP A 102 -8.90 -5.27 20.54
CA TRP A 102 -7.94 -6.33 20.84
C TRP A 102 -8.57 -7.56 21.49
N GLU A 103 -9.51 -7.34 22.42
CA GLU A 103 -10.26 -8.42 23.03
C GLU A 103 -11.11 -9.19 22.01
N GLU A 104 -11.81 -8.48 21.13
CA GLU A 104 -12.57 -9.12 20.07
C GLU A 104 -11.65 -9.88 19.09
N ALA A 105 -10.56 -9.27 18.62
CA ALA A 105 -9.61 -9.93 17.71
C ALA A 105 -9.11 -11.27 18.30
N ARG A 106 -8.75 -11.29 19.58
CA ARG A 106 -8.33 -12.51 20.30
C ARG A 106 -9.45 -13.55 20.40
N SER A 107 -10.70 -13.13 20.60
CA SER A 107 -11.84 -14.06 20.63
C SER A 107 -12.05 -14.82 19.31
N PHE A 108 -11.54 -14.28 18.20
CA PHE A 108 -11.55 -14.91 16.87
C PHE A 108 -10.22 -15.61 16.51
N GLY A 109 -9.32 -15.82 17.48
CA GLY A 109 -8.04 -16.51 17.25
C GLY A 109 -6.94 -15.62 16.66
N LEU A 110 -7.09 -14.30 16.68
CA LEU A 110 -6.07 -13.36 16.22
C LEU A 110 -5.25 -12.85 17.41
N CYS A 111 -4.49 -13.76 18.01
CA CYS A 111 -3.81 -13.51 19.30
C CYS A 111 -2.36 -13.10 19.15
N VAL A 112 -1.65 -13.72 18.22
CA VAL A 112 -0.23 -13.47 17.97
C VAL A 112 -0.10 -13.08 16.51
N GLY A 113 0.56 -11.96 16.23
CA GLY A 113 0.75 -11.54 14.86
C GLY A 113 1.96 -10.66 14.61
N TRP A 114 2.32 -10.62 13.33
CA TRP A 114 3.40 -9.82 12.77
C TRP A 114 2.83 -8.98 11.64
N ALA A 115 2.96 -7.66 11.74
CA ALA A 115 2.53 -6.72 10.72
C ALA A 115 3.76 -6.09 10.04
N GLN A 116 3.78 -6.13 8.71
CA GLN A 116 4.85 -5.60 7.87
C GLN A 116 4.27 -4.70 6.79
N SER A 117 4.64 -3.42 6.83
CA SER A 117 4.24 -2.45 5.81
C SER A 117 5.29 -2.29 4.72
N VAL A 118 4.81 -2.01 3.50
CA VAL A 118 5.59 -1.80 2.27
C VAL A 118 5.08 -0.54 1.58
N ARG A 119 5.95 0.14 0.83
CA ARG A 119 5.58 1.27 -0.05
C ARG A 119 6.21 1.09 -1.41
N ASP A 120 5.53 1.54 -2.44
CA ASP A 120 6.07 1.58 -3.80
C ASP A 120 6.25 3.00 -4.34
N GLY A 121 6.81 3.08 -5.54
CA GLY A 121 7.07 4.35 -6.24
C GLY A 121 5.82 5.09 -6.69
N ALA A 122 4.65 4.44 -6.70
CA ALA A 122 3.37 5.08 -7.02
C ALA A 122 2.67 5.62 -5.77
N GLY A 123 3.32 5.58 -4.61
CA GLY A 123 2.79 6.07 -3.34
C GLY A 123 1.79 5.11 -2.68
N VAL A 124 1.58 3.92 -3.22
CA VAL A 124 0.69 2.91 -2.61
C VAL A 124 1.40 2.33 -1.40
N CYS A 125 0.66 2.20 -0.29
CA CYS A 125 1.15 1.57 0.92
C CYS A 125 0.47 0.22 1.10
N GLY A 126 1.26 -0.85 1.14
CA GLY A 126 0.80 -2.18 1.50
C GLY A 126 1.02 -2.45 2.99
N MET A 127 0.14 -3.25 3.58
CA MET A 127 0.30 -3.82 4.91
C MET A 127 0.00 -5.31 4.85
N THR A 128 0.95 -6.14 5.23
CA THR A 128 0.76 -7.58 5.35
C THR A 128 0.79 -7.98 6.82
N THR A 129 -0.21 -8.70 7.28
CA THR A 129 -0.27 -9.24 8.64
C THR A 129 -0.35 -10.76 8.61
N PHE A 130 0.55 -11.41 9.33
CA PHE A 130 0.51 -12.85 9.59
C PHE A 130 0.05 -13.08 11.02
N ALA A 131 -0.92 -13.96 11.25
CA ALA A 131 -1.51 -14.16 12.56
C ALA A 131 -1.75 -15.65 12.88
N ARG A 132 -1.69 -16.00 14.16
CA ARG A 132 -2.00 -17.32 14.70
C ARG A 132 -2.69 -17.22 16.06
N SER A 133 -3.45 -18.27 16.40
CA SER A 133 -4.25 -18.36 17.63
C SER A 133 -3.43 -18.53 18.91
N ALA A 134 -2.26 -19.17 18.81
CA ALA A 134 -1.43 -19.54 19.95
C ALA A 134 0.06 -19.38 19.67
N GLU A 135 0.88 -19.61 20.70
CA GLU A 135 2.35 -19.57 20.66
C GLU A 135 2.94 -18.18 20.36
N PRO A 136 3.49 -17.48 21.36
CA PRO A 136 4.14 -16.19 21.13
C PRO A 136 5.31 -16.29 20.16
N LEU A 137 5.52 -15.25 19.35
CA LEU A 137 6.70 -15.14 18.49
C LEU A 137 7.95 -14.96 19.36
N THR A 138 8.77 -16.01 19.45
CA THR A 138 10.00 -15.96 20.26
C THR A 138 11.06 -15.08 19.60
N SER A 139 11.97 -14.49 20.38
CA SER A 139 13.06 -13.68 19.80
C SER A 139 13.96 -14.47 18.82
N LYS A 140 14.04 -15.79 18.99
CA LYS A 140 14.75 -16.67 18.04
C LYS A 140 13.99 -16.77 16.72
N GLU A 141 12.70 -17.09 16.78
CA GLU A 141 11.83 -17.18 15.61
C GLU A 141 11.80 -15.85 14.83
N LEU A 142 11.72 -14.72 15.54
CA LEU A 142 11.77 -13.40 14.90
C LEU A 142 13.06 -13.20 14.11
N ARG A 143 14.23 -13.46 14.71
CA ARG A 143 15.52 -13.32 14.02
C ARG A 143 15.65 -14.24 12.80
N GLU A 144 15.08 -15.44 12.87
CA GLU A 144 15.15 -16.43 11.80
C GLU A 144 14.19 -16.07 10.64
N LYS A 145 12.99 -15.57 10.96
CA LYS A 145 11.93 -15.33 9.97
C LYS A 145 11.80 -13.86 9.51
N GLU A 146 12.41 -12.90 10.18
CA GLU A 146 12.25 -11.46 9.88
C GLU A 146 12.52 -11.14 8.41
N PHE A 147 13.64 -11.61 7.86
CA PHE A 147 13.97 -11.40 6.45
C PHE A 147 13.00 -12.10 5.50
N GLU A 148 12.53 -13.30 5.85
CA GLU A 148 11.57 -14.05 5.04
C GLU A 148 10.21 -13.36 5.02
N MET A 149 9.71 -12.90 6.17
CA MET A 149 8.44 -12.18 6.29
C MET A 149 8.50 -10.82 5.59
N ALA A 150 9.61 -10.08 5.73
CA ALA A 150 9.80 -8.82 5.02
C ALA A 150 9.86 -9.00 3.51
N TRP A 151 10.60 -10.01 3.05
CA TRP A 151 10.66 -10.37 1.63
C TRP A 151 9.29 -10.81 1.11
N LEU A 152 8.59 -11.67 1.83
CA LEU A 152 7.26 -12.14 1.44
C LEU A 152 6.27 -10.98 1.36
N ALA A 153 6.24 -10.08 2.34
CA ALA A 153 5.39 -8.89 2.31
C ALA A 153 5.67 -8.00 1.08
N GLN A 154 6.95 -7.82 0.71
CA GLN A 154 7.33 -7.09 -0.50
C GLN A 154 6.83 -7.80 -1.76
N THR A 155 7.03 -9.11 -1.86
CA THR A 155 6.60 -9.91 -3.02
C THR A 155 5.09 -9.91 -3.18
N ILE A 156 4.35 -10.04 -2.07
CA ILE A 156 2.89 -9.90 -2.04
C ILE A 156 2.48 -8.52 -2.56
N HIS A 157 3.09 -7.45 -2.04
CA HIS A 157 2.77 -6.09 -2.45
C HIS A 157 2.95 -5.89 -3.96
N VAL A 158 4.07 -6.35 -4.53
CA VAL A 158 4.35 -6.26 -5.98
C VAL A 158 3.32 -7.05 -6.79
N GLY A 159 3.00 -8.27 -6.37
CA GLY A 159 2.02 -9.12 -7.06
C GLY A 159 0.61 -8.54 -7.02
N MET A 160 0.16 -8.12 -5.84
CA MET A 160 -1.16 -7.53 -5.60
C MET A 160 -1.33 -6.21 -6.35
N THR A 161 -0.33 -5.33 -6.31
CA THR A 161 -0.40 -4.05 -7.04
C THR A 161 -0.42 -4.26 -8.55
N ARG A 162 0.34 -5.22 -9.09
CA ARG A 162 0.27 -5.56 -10.52
C ARG A 162 -1.14 -6.01 -10.93
N CYS A 163 -1.79 -6.86 -10.16
CA CYS A 163 -3.11 -7.39 -10.51
C CYS A 163 -4.23 -6.36 -10.34
N LEU A 164 -4.10 -5.47 -9.35
CA LEU A 164 -5.17 -4.56 -8.94
C LEU A 164 -5.04 -3.16 -9.55
N LEU A 165 -3.86 -2.52 -9.49
CA LEU A 165 -3.70 -1.09 -9.81
C LEU A 165 -4.17 -0.71 -11.21
N PRO A 166 -3.89 -1.47 -12.29
CA PRO A 166 -4.38 -1.14 -13.62
C PRO A 166 -5.91 -1.05 -13.72
N LYS A 167 -6.64 -1.83 -12.89
CA LYS A 167 -8.10 -1.84 -12.86
C LYS A 167 -8.69 -0.66 -12.06
N ILE A 168 -8.00 -0.21 -11.01
CA ILE A 168 -8.56 0.70 -9.99
C ILE A 168 -7.95 2.11 -9.99
N MET A 169 -6.77 2.28 -10.60
CA MET A 169 -6.03 3.53 -10.66
C MET A 169 -5.29 3.63 -12.01
N PRO A 170 -6.02 3.79 -13.12
CA PRO A 170 -5.44 3.83 -14.47
C PRO A 170 -4.49 5.01 -14.68
N GLU A 171 -4.57 6.06 -13.84
CA GLU A 171 -3.67 7.20 -13.90
C GLU A 171 -2.20 6.84 -13.60
N ILE A 172 -1.92 5.67 -13.02
CA ILE A 172 -0.56 5.19 -12.74
C ILE A 172 0.27 4.99 -14.02
N ASP A 173 -0.38 4.64 -15.13
CA ASP A 173 0.27 4.38 -16.42
C ASP A 173 0.36 5.64 -17.31
N VAL A 174 0.01 6.81 -16.78
CA VAL A 174 0.00 8.06 -17.54
C VAL A 174 1.43 8.51 -17.87
N ILE A 175 1.69 8.67 -19.16
CA ILE A 175 2.97 9.20 -19.65
C ILE A 175 2.87 10.71 -19.89
N LEU A 176 3.54 11.46 -19.02
CA LEU A 176 3.79 12.89 -19.21
C LEU A 176 4.97 13.10 -20.16
N SER A 177 4.90 14.14 -21.00
CA SER A 177 6.05 14.58 -21.79
C SER A 177 7.10 15.26 -20.90
N SER A 178 8.32 15.42 -21.40
CA SER A 178 9.39 16.14 -20.70
C SER A 178 8.97 17.59 -20.36
N ARG A 179 8.24 18.25 -21.26
CA ARG A 179 7.73 19.61 -21.06
C ARG A 179 6.59 19.67 -20.05
N GLU A 180 5.66 18.71 -20.09
CA GLU A 180 4.60 18.61 -19.08
C GLU A 180 5.17 18.40 -17.68
N ARG A 181 6.15 17.48 -17.51
CA ARG A 181 6.85 17.29 -16.23
C ARG A 181 7.56 18.56 -15.77
N ALA A 182 8.31 19.22 -16.65
CA ALA A 182 9.03 20.45 -16.30
C ALA A 182 8.08 21.56 -15.82
N VAL A 183 6.95 21.75 -16.51
CA VAL A 183 5.94 22.74 -16.12
C VAL A 183 5.25 22.34 -14.80
N LEU A 184 4.92 21.06 -14.60
CA LEU A 184 4.31 20.60 -13.35
C LEU A 184 5.25 20.69 -12.14
N ARG A 185 6.55 20.44 -12.30
CA ARG A 185 7.53 20.62 -11.20
C ARG A 185 7.52 22.05 -10.67
N TRP A 186 7.60 23.04 -11.56
CA TRP A 186 7.51 24.44 -11.13
C TRP A 186 6.12 24.83 -10.62
N THR A 187 5.06 24.20 -11.15
CA THR A 187 3.70 24.37 -10.59
C THR A 187 3.62 23.82 -9.16
N ALA A 188 4.28 22.69 -8.86
CA ALA A 188 4.35 22.11 -7.52
C ALA A 188 5.12 23.01 -6.53
N GLU A 189 6.13 23.74 -7.02
CA GLU A 189 6.84 24.80 -6.28
C GLU A 189 6.02 26.10 -6.13
N GLY A 190 4.76 26.12 -6.59
CA GLY A 190 3.86 27.26 -6.45
C GLY A 190 4.05 28.38 -7.48
N LYS A 191 4.82 28.16 -8.55
CA LYS A 191 5.06 29.18 -9.58
C LYS A 191 3.83 29.44 -10.45
N THR A 192 3.66 30.71 -10.82
CA THR A 192 2.66 31.17 -11.79
C THR A 192 3.06 30.82 -13.22
N ALA A 193 2.10 30.83 -14.15
CA ALA A 193 2.39 30.54 -15.56
C ALA A 193 3.41 31.52 -16.16
N GLY A 194 3.34 32.81 -15.78
CA GLY A 194 4.30 33.84 -16.16
C GLY A 194 5.72 33.57 -15.63
N GLU A 195 5.86 33.23 -14.34
CA GLU A 195 7.18 32.87 -13.78
C GLU A 195 7.77 31.63 -14.47
N ILE A 196 6.94 30.59 -14.70
CA ILE A 196 7.36 29.37 -15.42
C ILE A 196 7.77 29.71 -16.85
N SER A 197 7.05 30.64 -17.50
CA SER A 197 7.36 31.16 -18.83
C SER A 197 8.79 31.72 -18.87
N SER A 198 9.15 32.56 -17.90
CA SER A 198 10.49 33.14 -17.78
C SER A 198 11.55 32.07 -17.48
N ILE A 199 11.27 31.14 -16.56
CA ILE A 199 12.23 30.10 -16.16
C ILE A 199 12.54 29.13 -17.30
N LEU A 200 11.51 28.71 -18.04
CA LEU A 200 11.65 27.70 -19.11
C LEU A 200 11.90 28.30 -20.50
N ASN A 201 12.00 29.64 -20.58
CA ASN A 201 12.08 30.40 -21.84
C ASN A 201 10.98 29.97 -22.84
N LEU A 202 9.74 29.96 -22.37
CA LEU A 202 8.53 29.66 -23.16
C LEU A 202 7.64 30.90 -23.19
N ALA A 203 6.63 30.89 -24.05
CA ALA A 203 5.52 31.83 -23.94
C ALA A 203 4.50 31.34 -22.90
N GLU A 204 3.84 32.24 -22.17
CA GLU A 204 2.91 31.88 -21.11
C GLU A 204 1.75 31.02 -21.64
N ARG A 205 1.28 31.30 -22.86
CA ARG A 205 0.29 30.48 -23.58
C ARG A 205 0.74 29.02 -23.76
N THR A 206 2.04 28.79 -23.97
CA THR A 206 2.63 27.46 -24.15
C THR A 206 2.73 26.72 -22.82
N VAL A 207 3.05 27.43 -21.73
CA VAL A 207 2.98 26.89 -20.37
C VAL A 207 1.55 26.43 -20.06
N ASN A 208 0.56 27.29 -20.30
CA ASN A 208 -0.86 26.97 -20.10
C ASN A 208 -1.36 25.83 -21.00
N PHE A 209 -0.78 25.65 -22.19
CA PHE A 209 -1.04 24.48 -23.03
C PHE A 209 -0.53 23.19 -22.37
N HIS A 210 0.71 23.15 -21.90
CA HIS A 210 1.24 21.98 -21.21
C HIS A 210 0.51 21.67 -19.89
N ILE A 211 0.11 22.68 -19.12
CA ILE A 211 -0.72 22.51 -17.93
C ILE A 211 -2.05 21.83 -18.29
N ARG A 212 -2.76 22.34 -19.32
CA ARG A 212 -4.05 21.75 -19.73
C ARG A 212 -3.93 20.30 -20.16
N ASN A 213 -2.89 19.96 -20.93
CA ASN A 213 -2.65 18.58 -21.34
C ASN A 213 -2.35 17.67 -20.14
N ALA A 214 -1.52 18.12 -19.21
CA ALA A 214 -1.20 17.35 -18.01
C ALA A 214 -2.43 17.17 -17.10
N VAL A 215 -3.24 18.21 -16.92
CA VAL A 215 -4.51 18.16 -16.18
C VAL A 215 -5.46 17.13 -16.79
N ALA A 216 -5.61 17.13 -18.11
CA ALA A 216 -6.45 16.16 -18.82
C ALA A 216 -5.91 14.72 -18.68
N LYS A 217 -4.61 14.51 -18.89
CA LYS A 217 -3.96 13.19 -18.77
C LYS A 217 -4.09 12.60 -17.37
N LEU A 218 -3.95 13.42 -16.33
CA LEU A 218 -4.03 13.00 -14.92
C LEU A 218 -5.46 12.99 -14.37
N ASN A 219 -6.46 13.21 -15.24
CA ASN A 219 -7.88 13.30 -14.88
C ASN A 219 -8.14 14.27 -13.69
N ALA A 220 -7.38 15.36 -13.64
CA ALA A 220 -7.38 16.30 -12.52
C ALA A 220 -8.36 17.46 -12.76
N PRO A 221 -8.96 18.03 -11.70
CA PRO A 221 -9.87 19.18 -11.85
C PRO A 221 -9.14 20.51 -12.13
N ASN A 222 -7.88 20.64 -11.71
CA ASN A 222 -7.11 21.87 -11.87
C ASN A 222 -5.60 21.60 -11.78
N LYS A 223 -4.79 22.63 -12.08
CA LYS A 223 -3.32 22.55 -12.10
C LYS A 223 -2.71 22.10 -10.76
N THR A 224 -3.30 22.52 -9.64
CA THR A 224 -2.83 22.16 -8.30
C THR A 224 -3.05 20.68 -8.03
N SER A 225 -4.26 20.18 -8.31
CA SER A 225 -4.53 18.75 -8.21
C SER A 225 -3.70 17.93 -9.19
N ALA A 226 -3.41 18.44 -10.40
CA ALA A 226 -2.56 17.74 -11.36
C ALA A 226 -1.11 17.64 -10.84
N ALA A 227 -0.55 18.73 -10.30
CA ALA A 227 0.77 18.72 -9.69
C ALA A 227 0.84 17.72 -8.53
N ILE A 228 -0.14 17.76 -7.62
CA ILE A 228 -0.23 16.82 -6.48
C ILE A 228 -0.32 15.37 -6.94
N ARG A 229 -1.21 15.06 -7.89
CA ARG A 229 -1.35 13.68 -8.42
C ARG A 229 -0.05 13.21 -9.07
N ALA A 230 0.60 14.05 -9.86
CA ALA A 230 1.87 13.72 -10.50
C ALA A 230 2.98 13.46 -9.46
N THR A 231 3.07 14.27 -8.39
CA THR A 231 4.02 14.04 -7.29
C THR A 231 3.74 12.73 -6.57
N VAL A 232 2.48 12.50 -6.19
CA VAL A 232 2.06 11.32 -5.42
C VAL A 232 2.29 10.02 -6.19
N LEU A 233 2.05 10.03 -7.51
CA LEU A 233 2.24 8.88 -8.40
C LEU A 233 3.70 8.70 -8.86
N GLY A 234 4.65 9.54 -8.38
CA GLY A 234 6.06 9.43 -8.75
C GLY A 234 6.37 9.84 -10.19
N LEU A 235 5.55 10.69 -10.81
CA LEU A 235 5.67 11.11 -12.21
C LEU A 235 6.54 12.37 -12.42
N LEU A 236 6.98 13.03 -11.34
CA LEU A 236 7.79 14.26 -11.36
C LEU A 236 9.24 14.00 -10.98
#